data_AF-A0AAD7IXJ3-F1
#
_entry.id   AF-A0AAD7IXJ3-F1
#
_cell.length_a   1.000
_cell.length_b   1.000
_cell.length_c   1.000
_cell.angle_alpha   90.00
_cell.angle_beta   90.00
_cell.angle_gamma   90.00
#
_symmetry.space_group_name_H-M   'P 1'
#
loop_
_entity.id
_entity.type
_entity.pdbx_description
1 polymer ?
#
loop_
_entity_poly.entity_id
_entity_poly.type
_entity_poly.pdbx_seq_one_letter_code
_entity_poly.pdbx_strand_id
1 'polypeptide(L)'
;MYWFCHQRGLREVWGYMWAAWYCPAKYRLWARSSQPNFLGRWRTTMSVENFWRNLKHETLHHLLHPRLDQLIYLIITEVVPAFTAKMQIFDKDFRPGRPKPLTPFQKGFKAEWQELRARPLGTREYKIDLLRWLCWCGQQKYNAYNLCKHLVQAVDPPDPAFFREVTRRRVLPIYRHPLLKPKDGSELDLDDADGSLTDGDNVVVQATPRGIKRKRAAGEETPRRPKKSTIDRGTGDDEADPIVLSSSPIRPDDNLSEEVSTCQFSLFLQQRILELRKAADIIEGQLATPFESRVWLKSIKDHNIGGDASRMVADVRHFTQTGKLRRTTWPQDGVNIKKSAIKKSKDYTNNTMGYVAPDVLETGRVENGGGSDVEML
;
A
#
# COMPACT_ATOMS: atom_id res chain seq x y z
N MET A 1 -4.07 28.33 -0.26
CA MET A 1 -5.55 28.40 -0.43
C MET A 1 -6.03 29.84 -0.58
N TYR A 2 -5.66 30.78 0.30
CA TYR A 2 -5.97 32.21 0.12
C TYR A 2 -5.66 32.75 -1.29
N TRP A 3 -4.42 32.59 -1.75
CA TRP A 3 -3.99 33.06 -3.07
C TRP A 3 -4.80 32.47 -4.23
N PHE A 4 -5.22 31.20 -4.12
CA PHE A 4 -6.06 30.54 -5.11
C PHE A 4 -7.46 31.16 -5.19
N CYS A 5 -8.10 31.40 -4.04
CA CYS A 5 -9.41 32.06 -3.99
C CYS A 5 -9.35 33.51 -4.44
N HIS A 6 -8.27 34.23 -4.11
CA HIS A 6 -8.07 35.62 -4.51
C HIS A 6 -7.90 35.76 -6.04
N GLN A 7 -7.06 34.93 -6.65
CA GLN A 7 -6.82 34.95 -8.10
C GLN A 7 -8.08 34.62 -8.92
N ARG A 8 -9.00 33.82 -8.39
CA ARG A 8 -10.25 33.42 -9.06
C ARG A 8 -11.47 34.26 -8.67
N GLY A 9 -11.31 35.33 -7.89
CA GLY A 9 -12.43 36.16 -7.44
C GLY A 9 -13.39 35.48 -6.46
N LEU A 10 -13.02 34.34 -5.87
CA LEU A 10 -13.85 33.52 -4.98
C LEU A 10 -13.80 34.04 -3.53
N ARG A 11 -14.13 35.31 -3.32
CA ARG A 11 -14.02 36.00 -2.02
C ARG A 11 -14.97 35.43 -0.97
N GLU A 12 -16.19 35.07 -1.39
CA GLU A 12 -17.23 34.50 -0.51
C GLU A 12 -16.85 33.10 -0.03
N VAL A 13 -16.31 32.29 -0.94
CA VAL A 13 -15.77 30.95 -0.62
C VAL A 13 -14.64 31.07 0.37
N TRP A 14 -13.72 32.03 0.18
CA TRP A 14 -12.67 32.29 1.17
C TRP A 14 -13.25 32.75 2.51
N GLY A 15 -14.25 33.63 2.53
CA GLY A 15 -14.92 34.07 3.76
C GLY A 15 -15.52 32.90 4.54
N TYR A 16 -16.21 32.00 3.84
CA TYR A 16 -16.75 30.77 4.41
C TYR A 16 -15.64 29.85 4.92
N MET A 17 -14.64 29.53 4.08
CA MET A 17 -13.53 28.67 4.48
C MET A 17 -12.72 29.27 5.62
N TRP A 18 -12.55 30.59 5.70
CA TRP A 18 -11.88 31.22 6.83
C TRP A 18 -12.69 31.05 8.11
N ALA A 19 -13.96 31.46 8.12
CA ALA A 19 -14.82 31.38 9.30
C ALA A 19 -15.06 29.94 9.78
N ALA A 20 -15.18 29.01 8.83
CA ALA A 20 -15.57 27.64 9.10
C ALA A 20 -14.44 26.61 8.99
N TRP A 21 -13.24 26.91 8.45
CA TRP A 21 -12.14 25.95 8.17
C TRP A 21 -10.70 26.43 8.46
N TYR A 22 -10.43 27.74 8.53
CA TYR A 22 -9.06 28.26 8.73
C TYR A 22 -8.91 29.22 9.91
N CYS A 23 -10.00 29.58 10.59
CA CYS A 23 -9.96 30.40 11.80
C CYS A 23 -9.14 29.72 12.91
N PRO A 24 -8.20 30.42 13.60
CA PRO A 24 -7.38 29.83 14.66
C PRO A 24 -8.19 29.15 15.79
N ALA A 25 -9.35 29.71 16.13
CA ALA A 25 -10.24 29.14 17.14
C ALA A 25 -10.75 27.75 16.71
N LYS A 26 -11.03 27.58 15.42
CA LYS A 26 -11.52 26.33 14.86
C LYS A 26 -10.40 25.37 14.44
N TYR A 27 -9.23 25.90 14.07
CA TYR A 27 -8.03 25.10 13.84
C TYR A 27 -7.67 24.25 15.07
N ARG A 28 -7.87 24.78 16.28
CA ARG A 28 -7.73 24.00 17.53
C ARG A 28 -8.65 22.78 17.60
N LEU A 29 -9.82 22.81 16.94
CA LEU A 29 -10.78 21.70 16.91
C LEU A 29 -10.43 20.66 15.84
N TRP A 30 -9.88 21.06 14.69
CA TRP A 30 -9.54 20.12 13.61
C TRP A 30 -8.12 19.58 13.69
N ALA A 31 -7.17 20.40 14.16
CA ALA A 31 -5.77 20.02 14.27
C ALA A 31 -5.46 19.21 15.54
N ARG A 32 -6.38 19.16 16.50
CA ARG A 32 -6.22 18.35 17.71
C ARG A 32 -7.03 17.08 17.61
N SER A 33 -6.39 15.97 17.97
CA SER A 33 -7.07 14.80 18.51
C SER A 33 -8.11 15.25 19.54
N SER A 34 -9.27 14.59 19.59
CA SER A 34 -10.31 14.83 20.60
C SER A 34 -9.78 14.77 22.04
N GLN A 35 -8.60 14.17 22.22
CA GLN A 35 -7.84 14.15 23.46
C GLN A 35 -6.51 14.90 23.28
N PRO A 36 -6.32 16.06 23.94
CA PRO A 36 -5.14 16.92 23.74
C PRO A 36 -3.84 16.31 24.28
N ASN A 37 -3.92 15.41 25.27
CA ASN A 37 -2.75 14.79 25.90
C ASN A 37 -2.27 13.53 25.15
N PHE A 38 -2.99 13.11 24.10
CA PHE A 38 -2.70 11.87 23.39
C PHE A 38 -2.27 12.14 21.94
N LEU A 39 -1.15 11.53 21.58
CA LEU A 39 -0.66 11.38 20.22
C LEU A 39 -1.51 10.35 19.46
N GLY A 40 -1.80 10.64 18.20
CA GLY A 40 -2.43 9.68 17.30
C GLY A 40 -1.48 8.52 16.97
N ARG A 41 -1.99 7.28 17.09
CA ARG A 41 -1.23 6.06 16.71
C ARG A 41 -1.00 5.95 15.21
N TRP A 42 -1.98 6.38 14.42
CA TRP A 42 -1.95 6.26 12.97
C TRP A 42 -2.42 7.57 12.35
N ARG A 43 -1.90 7.89 11.16
CA ARG A 43 -2.59 8.86 10.30
C ARG A 43 -3.84 8.18 9.78
N THR A 44 -5.00 8.61 10.27
CA THR A 44 -6.30 7.99 9.96
C THR A 44 -6.58 7.96 8.46
N THR A 45 -6.09 8.95 7.71
CA THR A 45 -6.28 9.04 6.26
C THR A 45 -5.78 7.81 5.52
N MET A 46 -4.54 7.36 5.77
CA MET A 46 -3.97 6.20 5.08
C MET A 46 -4.69 4.89 5.39
N SER A 47 -5.04 4.65 6.65
CA SER A 47 -5.74 3.40 7.04
C SER A 47 -7.15 3.36 6.47
N VAL A 48 -7.84 4.49 6.48
CA VAL A 48 -9.18 4.63 5.90
C VAL A 48 -9.11 4.45 4.38
N GLU A 49 -8.17 5.10 3.69
CA GLU A 49 -7.95 4.92 2.26
C GLU A 49 -7.64 3.46 1.90
N ASN A 50 -6.77 2.80 2.67
CA ASN A 50 -6.44 1.40 2.42
C ASN A 50 -7.64 0.47 2.69
N PHE A 51 -8.45 0.75 3.71
CA PHE A 51 -9.70 0.04 3.95
C PHE A 51 -10.66 0.20 2.76
N TRP A 52 -10.90 1.42 2.30
CA TRP A 52 -11.77 1.67 1.14
C TRP A 52 -11.22 1.07 -0.15
N ARG A 53 -9.89 1.06 -0.33
CA ARG A 53 -9.25 0.36 -1.44
C ARG A 53 -9.57 -1.12 -1.40
N ASN A 54 -9.35 -1.78 -0.27
CA ASN A 54 -9.64 -3.21 -0.12
C ASN A 54 -11.13 -3.49 -0.31
N LEU A 55 -12.01 -2.67 0.26
CA LEU A 55 -13.46 -2.81 0.09
C LEU A 55 -13.85 -2.71 -1.39
N LYS A 56 -13.30 -1.74 -2.12
CA LYS A 56 -13.60 -1.54 -3.54
C LYS A 56 -13.09 -2.68 -4.42
N HIS A 57 -11.84 -3.11 -4.20
CA HIS A 57 -11.19 -4.07 -5.09
C HIS A 57 -11.45 -5.53 -4.71
N GLU A 58 -11.60 -5.86 -3.42
CA GLU A 58 -11.82 -7.25 -2.99
C GLU A 58 -13.32 -7.58 -2.98
N THR A 59 -14.17 -6.73 -2.40
CA THR A 59 -15.60 -7.05 -2.21
C THR A 59 -16.55 -6.40 -3.23
N LEU A 60 -16.29 -5.16 -3.65
CA LEU A 60 -17.22 -4.40 -4.51
C LEU A 60 -16.82 -4.38 -5.99
N HIS A 61 -15.88 -5.22 -6.42
CA HIS A 61 -15.37 -5.17 -7.78
C HIS A 61 -16.42 -5.51 -8.86
N HIS A 62 -17.48 -6.23 -8.49
CA HIS A 62 -18.62 -6.53 -9.36
C HIS A 62 -19.79 -5.54 -9.22
N LEU A 63 -19.73 -4.60 -8.26
CA LEU A 63 -20.82 -3.70 -7.95
C LEU A 63 -20.38 -2.25 -8.16
N LEU A 64 -20.75 -1.69 -9.31
CA LEU A 64 -20.44 -0.29 -9.66
C LEU A 64 -21.12 0.71 -8.69
N HIS A 65 -22.32 0.38 -8.21
CA HIS A 65 -23.11 1.20 -7.28
C HIS A 65 -23.95 0.36 -6.32
N PRO A 66 -23.37 -0.25 -5.28
CA PRO A 66 -24.13 -1.01 -4.30
C PRO A 66 -25.12 -0.11 -3.55
N ARG A 67 -26.34 -0.58 -3.32
CA ARG A 67 -27.27 0.07 -2.39
C ARG A 67 -26.69 0.06 -0.98
N LEU A 68 -27.07 1.03 -0.14
CA LEU A 68 -26.53 1.15 1.22
C LEU A 68 -26.73 -0.14 2.04
N ASP A 69 -27.91 -0.76 1.97
CA ASP A 69 -28.21 -1.98 2.73
C ASP A 69 -27.34 -3.16 2.26
N GLN A 70 -27.12 -3.29 0.96
CA GLN A 70 -26.26 -4.32 0.37
C GLN A 70 -24.79 -4.10 0.78
N LEU A 71 -24.34 -2.85 0.79
CA LEU A 71 -23.01 -2.49 1.27
C LEU A 71 -22.81 -2.86 2.75
N ILE A 72 -23.79 -2.54 3.60
CA ILE A 72 -23.76 -2.88 5.02
C ILE A 72 -23.74 -4.41 5.21
N TYR A 73 -24.56 -5.13 4.46
CA TYR A 73 -24.58 -6.59 4.46
C TYR A 73 -23.19 -7.16 4.14
N LEU A 74 -22.58 -6.75 3.01
CA LEU A 74 -21.25 -7.21 2.60
C LEU A 74 -20.17 -6.87 3.63
N ILE A 75 -20.25 -5.70 4.25
CA ILE A 75 -19.29 -5.33 5.31
C ILE A 75 -19.41 -6.30 6.50
N ILE A 76 -20.63 -6.64 6.93
CA ILE A 76 -20.88 -7.50 8.08
C ILE A 76 -20.53 -8.96 7.77
N THR A 77 -20.87 -9.46 6.57
CA THR A 77 -20.76 -10.89 6.24
C THR A 77 -19.42 -11.28 5.63
N GLU A 78 -18.75 -10.38 4.92
CA GLU A 78 -17.50 -10.72 4.22
C GLU A 78 -16.31 -9.98 4.83
N VAL A 79 -16.40 -8.65 4.90
CA VAL A 79 -15.26 -7.78 5.25
C VAL A 79 -14.87 -7.99 6.70
N VAL A 80 -15.81 -7.86 7.64
CA VAL A 80 -15.54 -7.99 9.07
C VAL A 80 -14.99 -9.38 9.41
N PRO A 81 -15.60 -10.51 8.98
CA PRO A 81 -15.06 -11.83 9.23
C PRO A 81 -13.65 -12.02 8.66
N ALA A 82 -13.40 -11.57 7.42
CA ALA A 82 -12.06 -11.63 6.83
C ALA A 82 -11.02 -10.82 7.63
N PHE A 83 -11.39 -9.65 8.14
CA PHE A 83 -10.53 -8.87 9.04
C PHE A 83 -10.31 -9.57 10.38
N THR A 84 -11.34 -10.15 10.98
CA THR A 84 -11.21 -10.87 12.27
C THR A 84 -10.30 -12.09 12.13
N ALA A 85 -10.42 -12.87 11.05
CA ALA A 85 -9.53 -14.01 10.77
C ALA A 85 -8.07 -13.56 10.60
N LYS A 86 -7.82 -12.42 9.93
CA LYS A 86 -6.47 -11.83 9.83
C LYS A 86 -5.95 -11.35 11.19
N MET A 87 -6.83 -10.84 12.06
CA MET A 87 -6.46 -10.37 13.40
C MET A 87 -6.15 -11.50 14.37
N GLN A 88 -6.82 -12.65 14.26
CA GLN A 88 -6.56 -13.84 15.09
C GLN A 88 -5.09 -14.26 15.05
N ILE A 89 -4.35 -13.95 13.98
CA ILE A 89 -2.90 -14.20 13.87
C ILE A 89 -2.10 -13.60 15.05
N PHE A 90 -2.62 -12.55 15.68
CA PHE A 90 -1.98 -11.85 16.78
C PHE A 90 -2.46 -12.28 18.17
N ASP A 91 -3.48 -13.14 18.25
CA ASP A 91 -3.96 -13.72 19.51
C ASP A 91 -2.89 -14.62 20.12
N LYS A 92 -2.93 -14.70 21.46
CA LYS A 92 -1.96 -15.50 22.23
C LYS A 92 -2.11 -17.00 21.94
N ASP A 93 -3.34 -17.43 21.68
CA ASP A 93 -3.68 -18.83 21.45
C ASP A 93 -3.54 -19.25 19.98
N PHE A 94 -3.18 -18.31 19.10
CA PHE A 94 -3.03 -18.59 17.68
C PHE A 94 -1.77 -19.43 17.42
N ARG A 95 -1.99 -20.70 17.08
CA ARG A 95 -0.97 -21.74 16.84
C ARG A 95 -0.13 -22.03 18.10
N PRO A 96 -0.68 -22.79 19.07
CA PRO A 96 0.08 -23.21 20.24
C PRO A 96 1.35 -23.96 19.79
N GLY A 97 2.51 -23.57 20.34
CA GLY A 97 3.82 -24.16 20.01
C GLY A 97 4.68 -23.37 19.02
N ARG A 98 4.16 -22.32 18.37
CA ARG A 98 4.98 -21.42 17.53
C ARG A 98 5.28 -20.11 18.27
N PRO A 99 6.50 -19.53 18.14
CA PRO A 99 6.76 -18.20 18.67
C PRO A 99 5.84 -17.16 18.01
N LYS A 100 5.33 -16.25 18.84
CA LYS A 100 4.43 -15.18 18.39
C LYS A 100 5.09 -14.39 17.25
N PRO A 101 4.41 -14.24 16.08
CA PRO A 101 4.94 -13.44 15.01
C PRO A 101 5.02 -11.97 15.43
N LEU A 102 6.11 -11.28 15.07
CA LEU A 102 6.19 -9.83 15.25
C LEU A 102 5.09 -9.14 14.41
N THR A 103 4.47 -8.13 14.99
CA THR A 103 3.51 -7.29 14.27
C THR A 103 4.20 -6.56 13.12
N PRO A 104 3.45 -6.12 12.07
CA PRO A 104 4.03 -5.31 10.99
C PRO A 104 4.77 -4.08 11.53
N PHE A 105 4.22 -3.42 12.55
CA PHE A 105 4.87 -2.33 13.26
C PHE A 105 6.22 -2.76 13.87
N GLN A 106 6.25 -3.84 14.64
CA GLN A 106 7.47 -4.33 15.29
C GLN A 106 8.55 -4.75 14.28
N LYS A 107 8.16 -5.35 13.16
CA LYS A 107 9.09 -5.70 12.07
C LYS A 107 9.73 -4.46 11.46
N GLY A 108 8.92 -3.45 11.12
CA GLY A 108 9.41 -2.20 10.56
C GLY A 108 10.24 -1.39 11.55
N PHE A 109 9.79 -1.31 12.81
CA PHE A 109 10.53 -0.69 13.91
C PHE A 109 11.90 -1.35 14.09
N LYS A 110 11.96 -2.69 14.12
CA LYS A 110 13.23 -3.43 14.26
C LYS A 110 14.18 -3.17 13.09
N ALA A 111 13.66 -3.15 11.85
CA ALA A 111 14.47 -2.88 10.66
C ALA A 111 15.09 -1.47 10.70
N GLU A 112 14.27 -0.46 10.98
CA GLU A 112 14.70 0.93 11.10
C GLU A 112 15.66 1.14 12.27
N TRP A 113 15.43 0.47 13.41
CA TRP A 113 16.35 0.48 14.53
C TRP A 113 17.74 -0.04 14.13
N GLN A 114 17.80 -1.19 13.45
CA GLN A 114 19.06 -1.78 12.99
C GLN A 114 19.78 -0.88 12.00
N GLU A 115 19.03 -0.26 11.07
CA GLU A 115 19.59 0.67 10.10
C GLU A 115 20.16 1.93 10.77
N LEU A 116 19.39 2.57 11.66
CA LEU A 116 19.82 3.77 12.38
C LEU A 116 20.99 3.52 13.32
N ARG A 117 21.08 2.30 13.87
CA ARG A 117 22.22 1.88 14.69
C ARG A 117 23.51 1.78 13.89
N ALA A 118 23.44 1.33 12.64
CA ALA A 118 24.61 1.17 11.78
C ALA A 118 25.10 2.49 11.16
N ARG A 119 24.24 3.52 11.08
CA ARG A 119 24.60 4.81 10.46
C ARG A 119 25.61 5.59 11.32
N PRO A 120 26.67 6.18 10.74
CA PRO A 120 27.63 6.99 11.50
C PRO A 120 26.97 8.26 12.06
N LEU A 121 27.39 8.66 13.28
CA LEU A 121 27.05 9.96 13.84
C LEU A 121 27.75 11.06 13.04
N GLY A 122 27.07 12.20 12.89
CA GLY A 122 27.68 13.37 12.26
C GLY A 122 28.52 14.16 13.27
N THR A 123 29.23 15.18 12.79
CA THR A 123 30.07 16.05 13.62
C THR A 123 29.28 16.93 14.60
N ARG A 124 27.98 17.15 14.36
CA ARG A 124 27.14 17.99 15.21
C ARG A 124 26.61 17.20 16.39
N GLU A 125 26.91 17.70 17.59
CA GLU A 125 26.30 17.22 18.83
C GLU A 125 24.87 17.78 18.95
N TYR A 126 23.96 16.92 19.40
CA TYR A 126 22.59 17.29 19.66
C TYR A 126 22.27 16.90 21.09
N LYS A 127 21.50 17.74 21.80
CA LYS A 127 20.90 17.35 23.06
C LYS A 127 20.00 16.12 22.83
N ILE A 128 20.00 15.19 23.78
CA ILE A 128 19.17 13.98 23.78
C ILE A 128 18.58 13.87 25.19
N ASP A 129 17.30 13.51 25.27
CA ASP A 129 16.60 13.23 26.52
C ASP A 129 16.00 11.83 26.40
N LEU A 130 16.62 10.85 27.07
CA LEU A 130 16.17 9.45 27.05
C LEU A 130 14.92 9.24 27.89
N LEU A 131 14.72 10.00 28.98
CA LEU A 131 13.55 9.92 29.84
C LEU A 131 12.28 10.34 29.08
N ARG A 132 12.38 11.36 28.23
CA ARG A 132 11.27 11.81 27.37
C ARG A 132 11.27 11.18 25.98
N TRP A 133 12.33 10.45 25.63
CA TRP A 133 12.58 9.90 24.29
C TRP A 133 12.59 10.99 23.20
N LEU A 134 13.33 12.07 23.42
CA LEU A 134 13.38 13.23 22.53
C LEU A 134 14.81 13.53 22.06
N CYS A 135 14.93 13.93 20.79
CA CYS A 135 16.18 14.42 20.23
C CYS A 135 15.96 15.69 19.41
N TRP A 136 16.84 16.67 19.63
CA TRP A 136 16.77 17.97 18.98
C TRP A 136 17.37 18.01 17.57
N CYS A 137 17.76 16.87 17.00
CA CYS A 137 18.32 16.79 15.63
C CYS A 137 17.30 17.05 14.51
N GLY A 138 16.01 17.20 14.83
CA GLY A 138 14.93 17.42 13.87
C GLY A 138 14.57 16.22 12.99
N GLN A 139 15.45 15.22 12.85
CA GLN A 139 15.20 14.01 12.03
C GLN A 139 14.17 13.07 12.65
N GLN A 140 14.04 13.08 13.99
CA GLN A 140 13.10 12.22 14.71
C GLN A 140 11.66 12.35 14.19
N LYS A 141 11.22 13.57 13.84
CA LYS A 141 9.85 13.83 13.36
C LYS A 141 9.55 13.30 11.96
N TYR A 142 10.58 13.00 11.18
CA TYR A 142 10.45 12.51 9.80
C TYR A 142 10.47 10.98 9.73
N ASN A 143 10.97 10.29 10.76
CA ASN A 143 10.90 8.83 10.81
C ASN A 143 9.49 8.38 11.24
N ALA A 144 8.91 7.40 10.55
CA ALA A 144 7.58 6.86 10.85
C ALA A 144 7.47 6.27 12.27
N TYR A 145 8.60 5.83 12.84
CA TYR A 145 8.70 5.24 14.16
C TYR A 145 9.22 6.23 15.22
N ASN A 146 9.38 7.51 14.90
CA ASN A 146 9.95 8.53 15.80
C ASN A 146 11.33 8.16 16.35
N LEU A 147 12.13 7.48 15.54
CA LEU A 147 13.51 7.11 15.83
C LEU A 147 14.48 8.08 15.16
N CYS A 148 15.64 8.27 15.77
CA CYS A 148 16.78 8.91 15.13
C CYS A 148 18.07 8.18 15.53
N LYS A 149 19.13 8.35 14.73
CA LYS A 149 20.43 7.69 15.00
C LYS A 149 21.00 8.06 16.38
N HIS A 150 20.80 9.30 16.83
CA HIS A 150 21.29 9.77 18.12
C HIS A 150 20.60 9.03 19.30
N LEU A 151 19.27 8.88 19.27
CA LEU A 151 18.52 8.15 20.30
C LEU A 151 18.89 6.66 20.31
N VAL A 152 18.90 6.04 19.13
CA VAL A 152 19.17 4.60 19.00
C VAL A 152 20.59 4.24 19.46
N GLN A 153 21.57 5.14 19.25
CA GLN A 153 22.96 4.89 19.61
C GLN A 153 23.33 5.34 21.02
N ALA A 154 22.48 6.15 21.67
CA ALA A 154 22.62 6.53 23.08
C ALA A 154 22.17 5.42 24.05
N VAL A 155 21.46 4.41 23.55
CA VAL A 155 21.00 3.25 24.32
C VAL A 155 21.84 2.02 23.96
N ASP A 156 22.01 1.13 24.92
CA ASP A 156 22.62 -0.17 24.70
C ASP A 156 21.81 -1.06 23.74
N PRO A 157 22.46 -2.03 23.05
CA PRO A 157 21.74 -3.05 22.30
C PRO A 157 20.63 -3.70 23.13
N PRO A 158 19.36 -3.52 22.77
CA PRO A 158 18.28 -4.16 23.51
C PRO A 158 18.23 -5.66 23.17
N ASP A 159 17.82 -6.46 24.14
CA ASP A 159 17.62 -7.91 23.99
C ASP A 159 16.55 -8.22 22.92
N PRO A 160 16.59 -9.36 22.20
CA PRO A 160 15.57 -9.68 21.21
C PRO A 160 14.13 -9.72 21.74
N ALA A 161 13.92 -9.94 23.05
CA ALA A 161 12.60 -9.87 23.68
C ALA A 161 11.99 -8.46 23.57
N PHE A 162 12.80 -7.40 23.66
CA PHE A 162 12.35 -6.01 23.53
C PHE A 162 11.53 -5.77 22.27
N PHE A 163 11.96 -6.30 21.12
CA PHE A 163 11.26 -6.09 19.84
C PHE A 163 9.89 -6.78 19.77
N ARG A 164 9.62 -7.74 20.67
CA ARG A 164 8.31 -8.41 20.77
C ARG A 164 7.35 -7.66 21.69
N GLU A 165 7.89 -6.89 22.62
CA GLU A 165 7.15 -6.17 23.65
C GLU A 165 7.00 -4.68 23.32
N VAL A 166 7.85 -4.12 22.46
CA VAL A 166 7.83 -2.71 22.12
C VAL A 166 6.47 -2.28 21.56
N THR A 167 5.89 -1.28 22.20
CA THR A 167 4.64 -0.61 21.83
C THR A 167 4.89 0.89 21.73
N ARG A 168 4.26 1.53 20.74
CA ARG A 168 4.26 2.99 20.63
C ARG A 168 3.21 3.55 21.56
N ARG A 169 3.64 4.29 22.59
CA ARG A 169 2.74 4.99 23.51
C ARG A 169 2.11 6.20 22.84
N ARG A 170 0.91 6.56 23.31
CA ARG A 170 0.19 7.77 22.90
C ARG A 170 0.54 8.98 23.79
N VAL A 171 1.34 8.79 24.83
CA VAL A 171 1.83 9.84 25.71
C VAL A 171 3.35 9.88 25.65
N LEU A 172 3.95 10.99 26.06
CA LEU A 172 5.40 11.05 26.25
C LEU A 172 5.79 10.32 27.56
N PRO A 173 6.92 9.60 27.60
CA PRO A 173 7.78 9.22 26.47
C PRO A 173 7.12 8.24 25.51
N ILE A 174 7.41 8.41 24.21
CA ILE A 174 6.81 7.63 23.10
C ILE A 174 7.15 6.14 23.22
N TYR A 175 8.35 5.82 23.72
CA TYR A 175 8.76 4.47 24.05
C TYR A 175 9.27 4.46 25.49
N ARG A 176 8.83 3.44 26.24
CA ARG A 176 9.28 3.16 27.61
C ARG A 176 9.40 1.65 27.71
N HIS A 177 10.54 1.16 28.15
CA HIS A 177 10.75 -0.28 28.32
C HIS A 177 11.88 -0.53 29.34
N PRO A 178 11.74 -1.48 30.28
CA PRO A 178 12.77 -1.75 31.30
C PRO A 178 14.10 -2.23 30.69
N LEU A 179 14.04 -2.87 29.52
CA LEU A 179 15.23 -3.31 28.78
C LEU A 179 15.96 -2.19 28.01
N LEU A 180 15.46 -0.95 28.00
CA LEU A 180 16.18 0.18 27.40
C LEU A 180 17.10 0.79 28.44
N LYS A 181 18.40 0.52 28.35
CA LYS A 181 19.41 1.06 29.26
C LYS A 181 20.27 2.12 28.56
N PRO A 182 20.41 3.32 29.13
CA PRO A 182 21.38 4.32 28.65
C PRO A 182 22.79 3.74 28.65
N LYS A 183 23.59 4.08 27.64
CA LYS A 183 25.02 3.73 27.64
C LYS A 183 25.81 4.37 28.77
N ASP A 184 25.32 5.50 29.27
CA ASP A 184 25.97 6.26 30.34
C ASP A 184 25.81 5.58 31.71
N GLY A 185 25.12 4.43 31.77
CA GLY A 185 24.92 3.64 33.00
C GLY A 185 23.93 4.26 33.98
N SER A 186 23.31 5.40 33.65
CA SER A 186 22.23 5.98 34.42
C SER A 186 21.01 5.06 34.38
N GLU A 187 20.48 4.70 35.54
CA GLU A 187 19.17 4.07 35.59
C GLU A 187 18.14 5.10 35.12
N LEU A 188 17.29 4.69 34.18
CA LEU A 188 16.10 5.46 33.87
C LEU A 188 15.16 5.23 35.05
N ASP A 189 15.03 6.22 35.94
CA ASP A 189 13.98 6.25 36.96
C ASP A 189 12.64 6.26 36.23
N LEU A 190 12.15 5.05 35.99
CA LEU A 190 10.84 4.77 35.46
C LEU A 190 9.88 4.86 36.64
N ASP A 191 9.68 6.06 37.22
CA ASP A 191 8.75 6.29 38.34
C ASP A 191 7.40 5.60 38.11
N ASP A 192 6.85 5.02 39.18
CA ASP A 192 5.56 4.33 39.33
C ASP A 192 4.34 5.25 39.09
N ALA A 193 4.38 6.10 38.07
CA ALA A 193 3.20 6.79 37.57
C ALA A 193 2.33 5.79 36.78
N ASP A 194 1.51 5.03 37.52
CA ASP A 194 0.26 4.33 37.14
C ASP A 194 0.13 4.02 35.64
N GLY A 195 1.04 3.18 35.15
CA GLY A 195 1.26 3.07 33.72
C GLY A 195 1.84 1.75 33.24
N SER A 196 1.01 0.72 33.04
CA SER A 196 1.29 -0.44 32.18
C SER A 196 2.03 -0.02 30.89
N LEU A 197 2.82 -0.92 30.30
CA LEU A 197 3.42 -0.76 28.97
C LEU A 197 2.38 -0.31 27.90
N THR A 198 1.09 -0.55 28.17
CA THR A 198 -0.07 -0.17 27.36
C THR A 198 -0.88 1.02 27.89
N ASP A 199 -0.50 1.71 28.96
CA ASP A 199 -1.26 2.80 29.61
C ASP A 199 -1.21 4.15 28.86
N GLY A 200 -1.35 4.07 27.54
CA GLY A 200 -1.93 5.12 26.71
C GLY A 200 -3.15 4.64 25.91
N ASP A 201 -3.55 3.39 26.09
CA ASP A 201 -4.55 2.68 25.29
C ASP A 201 -5.70 2.10 26.09
N ASN A 202 -5.55 2.04 27.41
CA ASN A 202 -6.66 1.85 28.33
C ASN A 202 -7.50 3.13 28.32
N VAL A 203 -8.36 3.27 27.30
CA VAL A 203 -9.58 4.04 27.49
C VAL A 203 -10.37 3.24 28.51
N VAL A 204 -10.12 3.49 29.81
CA VAL A 204 -11.18 3.33 30.78
C VAL A 204 -12.22 4.32 30.30
N VAL A 205 -13.16 3.82 29.50
CA VAL A 205 -14.43 4.50 29.27
C VAL A 205 -15.05 4.48 30.65
N GLN A 206 -14.68 5.45 31.49
CA GLN A 206 -15.51 5.80 32.62
C GLN A 206 -16.83 6.15 31.96
N ALA A 207 -17.78 5.22 32.03
CA ALA A 207 -19.15 5.47 31.68
C ALA A 207 -19.54 6.68 32.52
N THR A 208 -19.57 7.85 31.92
CA THR A 208 -20.13 9.02 32.59
C THR A 208 -21.56 8.60 32.96
N PRO A 209 -21.96 8.72 34.24
CA PRO A 209 -23.31 8.38 34.63
C PRO A 209 -24.24 9.18 33.73
N ARG A 210 -25.07 8.47 32.95
CA ARG A 210 -26.18 9.10 32.24
C ARG A 210 -27.02 9.82 33.28
N GLY A 211 -27.04 11.15 33.24
CA GLY A 211 -28.06 11.93 33.94
C GLY A 211 -27.54 13.11 34.73
N ILE A 212 -27.19 14.19 34.05
CA ILE A 212 -27.60 15.52 34.51
C ILE A 212 -28.21 16.23 33.30
N LYS A 213 -29.54 16.28 33.27
CA LYS A 213 -30.29 17.16 32.38
C LYS A 213 -29.77 18.58 32.60
N ARG A 214 -29.05 19.13 31.62
CA ARG A 214 -28.80 20.57 31.55
C ARG A 214 -30.17 21.25 31.47
N LYS A 215 -30.62 21.84 32.58
CA LYS A 215 -31.68 22.86 32.56
C LYS A 215 -31.20 23.96 31.62
N ARG A 216 -31.87 24.10 30.47
CA ARG A 216 -31.72 25.30 29.64
C ARG A 216 -32.18 26.49 30.47
N ALA A 217 -31.29 27.45 30.68
CA ALA A 217 -31.69 28.77 31.12
C ALA A 217 -32.59 29.37 30.04
N ALA A 218 -33.73 29.89 30.49
CA ALA A 218 -34.66 30.65 29.69
C ALA A 218 -34.09 32.06 29.43
N GLY A 219 -34.38 32.59 28.25
CA GLY A 219 -34.20 34.01 27.90
C GLY A 219 -32.96 34.28 27.07
N GLU A 220 -33.12 34.39 25.75
CA GLU A 220 -32.93 35.68 25.04
C GLU A 220 -33.44 35.51 23.59
N GLU A 221 -34.46 36.28 23.24
CA GLU A 221 -35.09 36.30 21.92
C GLU A 221 -34.13 36.89 20.89
N THR A 222 -33.91 36.17 19.79
CA THR A 222 -33.27 36.71 18.57
C THR A 222 -34.26 36.68 17.40
N PRO A 223 -34.16 37.63 16.45
CA PRO A 223 -35.24 37.91 15.52
C PRO A 223 -35.37 36.84 14.43
N ARG A 224 -36.62 36.52 14.11
CA ARG A 224 -37.04 35.59 13.05
C ARG A 224 -36.49 36.02 11.69
N ARG A 225 -35.76 35.10 11.02
CA ARG A 225 -35.41 35.21 9.60
C ARG A 225 -36.61 34.81 8.72
N PRO A 226 -36.88 35.52 7.60
CA PRO A 226 -37.97 35.18 6.69
C PRO A 226 -37.63 33.95 5.83
N LYS A 227 -38.66 33.13 5.59
CA LYS A 227 -38.67 32.02 4.64
C LYS A 227 -38.56 32.58 3.20
N LYS A 228 -37.61 32.08 2.41
CA LYS A 228 -37.58 32.18 0.94
C LYS A 228 -37.58 30.74 0.41
N SER A 229 -38.70 30.26 -0.11
CA SER A 229 -39.14 30.35 -1.52
C SER A 229 -38.25 29.53 -2.45
N THR A 230 -38.80 28.38 -2.81
CA THR A 230 -38.49 27.50 -3.93
C THR A 230 -38.16 28.31 -5.19
N ILE A 231 -36.98 28.09 -5.76
CA ILE A 231 -36.69 28.44 -7.15
C ILE A 231 -36.17 27.18 -7.83
N ASP A 232 -36.96 26.83 -8.83
CA ASP A 232 -36.76 25.83 -9.87
C ASP A 232 -35.88 26.43 -10.97
N ARG A 233 -34.94 25.64 -11.52
CA ARG A 233 -34.36 25.71 -12.89
C ARG A 233 -32.93 25.18 -12.94
N GLY A 234 -32.69 24.37 -13.96
CA GLY A 234 -31.48 24.49 -14.77
C GLY A 234 -30.70 23.20 -15.00
N THR A 235 -31.25 22.31 -15.82
CA THR A 235 -30.49 21.39 -16.67
C THR A 235 -29.43 22.16 -17.45
N GLY A 236 -28.17 21.80 -17.24
CA GLY A 236 -27.02 22.23 -18.04
C GLY A 236 -26.15 21.00 -18.28
N ASP A 237 -26.18 20.52 -19.51
CA ASP A 237 -25.31 19.47 -20.03
C ASP A 237 -23.89 20.05 -20.16
N ASP A 238 -22.97 19.59 -19.32
CA ASP A 238 -21.54 19.76 -19.52
C ASP A 238 -20.93 18.38 -19.75
N GLU A 239 -20.76 18.07 -21.04
CA GLU A 239 -19.97 16.97 -21.56
C GLU A 239 -18.50 17.20 -21.14
N ALA A 240 -18.04 16.46 -20.15
CA ALA A 240 -16.63 16.41 -19.77
C ALA A 240 -16.13 14.98 -19.98
N ASP A 241 -15.38 14.80 -21.07
CA ASP A 241 -14.67 13.57 -21.40
C ASP A 241 -13.79 13.12 -20.20
N PRO A 242 -14.00 11.91 -19.65
CA PRO A 242 -13.07 11.38 -18.68
C PRO A 242 -11.79 10.93 -19.40
N ILE A 243 -10.68 11.59 -19.08
CA ILE A 243 -9.33 11.11 -19.40
C ILE A 243 -9.13 9.77 -18.69
N VAL A 244 -9.30 8.67 -19.42
CA VAL A 244 -9.05 7.30 -18.97
C VAL A 244 -7.54 7.06 -18.92
N LEU A 245 -6.94 7.28 -17.75
CA LEU A 245 -5.62 6.76 -17.42
C LEU A 245 -5.78 5.51 -16.55
N SER A 246 -5.98 4.36 -17.19
CA SER A 246 -5.78 3.06 -16.55
C SER A 246 -5.33 2.01 -17.56
N SER A 247 -4.06 1.62 -17.47
CA SER A 247 -3.49 0.44 -18.11
C SER A 247 -3.95 -0.82 -17.36
N SER A 248 -5.19 -1.23 -17.61
CA SER A 248 -5.66 -2.57 -17.29
C SER A 248 -6.38 -3.12 -18.51
N PRO A 249 -6.11 -4.37 -18.94
CA PRO A 249 -6.80 -4.95 -20.08
C PRO A 249 -8.29 -5.01 -19.76
N ILE A 250 -9.10 -4.27 -20.52
CA ILE A 250 -10.55 -4.45 -20.57
C ILE A 250 -10.76 -5.88 -21.08
N ARG A 251 -11.35 -6.75 -20.26
CA ARG A 251 -11.83 -8.04 -20.76
C ARG A 251 -13.10 -7.77 -21.56
N PRO A 252 -13.16 -8.16 -22.85
CA PRO A 252 -14.40 -8.06 -23.60
C PRO A 252 -15.48 -8.90 -22.89
N ASP A 253 -16.69 -8.35 -22.75
CA ASP A 253 -17.85 -9.08 -22.27
C ASP A 253 -18.07 -10.32 -23.14
N ASP A 254 -18.12 -11.50 -22.52
CA ASP A 254 -18.19 -12.83 -23.17
C ASP A 254 -19.53 -13.12 -23.89
N ASN A 255 -20.31 -12.11 -24.27
CA ASN A 255 -21.68 -12.27 -24.80
C ASN A 255 -21.93 -11.63 -26.17
N LEU A 256 -20.88 -11.33 -26.95
CA LEU A 256 -21.01 -10.86 -28.33
C LEU A 256 -20.50 -11.94 -29.30
N SER A 257 -21.31 -12.22 -30.33
CA SER A 257 -21.08 -13.21 -31.39
C SER A 257 -19.60 -13.34 -31.78
N GLU A 258 -19.06 -14.56 -31.67
CA GLU A 258 -17.63 -14.89 -31.82
C GLU A 258 -17.00 -14.34 -33.11
N GLU A 259 -17.77 -14.17 -34.18
CA GLU A 259 -17.27 -13.70 -35.48
C GLU A 259 -16.93 -12.19 -35.53
N VAL A 260 -17.68 -11.33 -34.83
CA VAL A 260 -17.44 -9.87 -34.81
C VAL A 260 -16.22 -9.52 -33.93
N SER A 261 -15.88 -10.40 -32.99
CA SER A 261 -14.76 -10.24 -32.05
C SER A 261 -13.39 -10.43 -32.70
N THR A 262 -13.25 -11.37 -33.65
CA THR A 262 -11.95 -11.68 -34.27
C THR A 262 -11.42 -10.56 -35.16
N CYS A 263 -12.29 -9.92 -35.94
CA CYS A 263 -11.94 -8.76 -36.77
C CYS A 263 -11.46 -7.57 -35.91
N GLN A 264 -12.17 -7.23 -34.83
CA GLN A 264 -11.77 -6.15 -33.93
C GLN A 264 -10.45 -6.46 -33.21
N PHE A 265 -10.26 -7.71 -32.79
CA PHE A 265 -9.03 -8.14 -32.16
C PHE A 265 -7.82 -8.06 -33.10
N SER A 266 -7.99 -8.46 -34.37
CA SER A 266 -6.91 -8.37 -35.37
C SER A 266 -6.50 -6.92 -35.65
N LEU A 267 -7.46 -5.99 -35.75
CA LEU A 267 -7.19 -4.56 -35.93
C LEU A 267 -6.45 -3.97 -34.73
N PHE A 268 -6.87 -4.33 -33.52
CA PHE A 268 -6.18 -3.93 -32.29
C PHE A 268 -4.72 -4.41 -32.28
N LEU A 269 -4.47 -5.67 -32.66
CA LEU A 269 -3.11 -6.20 -32.74
C LEU A 269 -2.27 -5.50 -33.82
N GLN A 270 -2.85 -5.22 -34.99
CA GLN A 270 -2.18 -4.48 -36.05
C GLN A 270 -1.78 -3.07 -35.58
N GLN A 271 -2.68 -2.36 -34.92
CA GLN A 271 -2.38 -1.06 -34.34
C GLN A 271 -1.24 -1.14 -33.31
N ARG A 272 -1.29 -2.13 -32.42
CA ARG A 272 -0.23 -2.34 -31.42
C ARG A 272 1.12 -2.65 -32.06
N ILE A 273 1.16 -3.41 -33.15
CA ILE A 273 2.39 -3.69 -33.90
C ILE A 273 2.98 -2.39 -34.47
N LEU A 274 2.15 -1.51 -35.02
CA LEU A 274 2.60 -0.21 -35.54
C LEU A 274 3.18 0.68 -34.44
N GLU A 275 2.54 0.70 -33.26
CA GLU A 275 3.07 1.43 -32.09
C GLU A 275 4.43 0.89 -31.63
N LEU A 276 4.59 -0.44 -31.57
CA LEU A 276 5.86 -1.06 -31.18
C LEU A 276 6.98 -0.77 -32.19
N ARG A 277 6.67 -0.73 -33.49
CA ARG A 277 7.63 -0.33 -34.52
C ARG A 277 8.06 1.12 -34.37
N LYS A 278 7.10 2.05 -34.22
CA LYS A 278 7.40 3.47 -33.96
C LYS A 278 8.24 3.65 -32.70
N ALA A 279 7.97 2.89 -31.64
CA ALA A 279 8.77 2.93 -30.42
C ALA A 279 10.21 2.44 -30.68
N ALA A 280 10.40 1.38 -31.47
CA ALA A 280 11.71 0.90 -31.87
C ALA A 280 12.47 1.96 -32.69
N ASP A 281 11.83 2.58 -33.69
CA ASP A 281 12.43 3.64 -34.52
C ASP A 281 12.89 4.84 -33.67
N ILE A 282 12.09 5.23 -32.67
CA ILE A 282 12.46 6.30 -31.73
C ILE A 282 13.68 5.90 -30.91
N ILE A 283 13.72 4.67 -30.38
CA ILE A 283 14.86 4.18 -29.59
C ILE A 283 16.13 4.15 -30.44
N GLU A 284 16.04 3.68 -31.69
CA GLU A 284 17.16 3.69 -32.64
C GLU A 284 17.65 5.12 -32.93
N GLY A 285 16.72 6.06 -33.17
CA GLY A 285 17.06 7.47 -33.36
C GLY A 285 17.77 8.09 -32.14
N GLN A 286 17.33 7.75 -30.93
CA GLN A 286 17.97 8.23 -29.69
C GLN A 286 19.35 7.60 -29.46
N LEU A 287 19.60 6.39 -29.95
CA LEU A 287 20.92 5.74 -29.90
C LEU A 287 21.92 6.40 -30.84
N ALA A 288 21.47 6.98 -31.96
CA ALA A 288 22.32 7.73 -32.89
C ALA A 288 22.85 9.05 -32.30
N THR A 289 22.15 9.65 -31.34
CA THR A 289 22.52 10.93 -30.68
C THR A 289 22.68 10.79 -29.16
N PRO A 290 23.68 10.03 -28.67
CA PRO A 290 23.76 9.60 -27.27
C PRO A 290 23.97 10.72 -26.24
N PHE A 291 24.47 11.89 -26.67
CA PHE A 291 24.75 13.01 -25.77
C PHE A 291 23.48 13.77 -25.34
N GLU A 292 22.49 13.86 -26.21
CA GLU A 292 21.22 14.57 -25.93
C GLU A 292 20.21 13.64 -25.24
N SER A 293 20.28 12.34 -25.52
CA SER A 293 19.32 11.33 -25.08
C SER A 293 19.71 10.57 -23.80
N ARG A 294 20.81 10.95 -23.14
CA ARG A 294 21.41 10.19 -22.02
C ARG A 294 20.45 9.91 -20.86
N VAL A 295 19.55 10.85 -20.55
CA VAL A 295 18.54 10.71 -19.49
C VAL A 295 17.52 9.61 -19.85
N TRP A 296 17.08 9.59 -21.10
CA TRP A 296 16.12 8.62 -21.61
C TRP A 296 16.72 7.22 -21.74
N LEU A 297 17.94 7.11 -22.29
CA LEU A 297 18.64 5.82 -22.40
C LEU A 297 18.91 5.20 -21.02
N LYS A 298 19.23 6.03 -20.02
CA LYS A 298 19.39 5.57 -18.64
C LYS A 298 18.05 5.08 -18.05
N SER A 299 16.96 5.79 -18.28
CA SER A 299 15.62 5.38 -17.85
C SER A 299 15.18 4.06 -18.50
N ILE A 300 15.38 3.91 -19.81
CA ILE A 300 15.08 2.66 -20.56
C ILE A 300 15.82 1.47 -19.95
N LYS A 301 17.11 1.66 -19.63
CA LYS A 301 17.94 0.63 -18.99
C LYS A 301 17.49 0.33 -17.55
N ASP A 302 17.35 1.36 -16.72
CA ASP A 302 17.07 1.22 -15.29
C ASP A 302 15.67 0.61 -15.04
N HIS A 303 14.71 0.89 -15.92
CA HIS A 303 13.35 0.34 -15.87
C HIS A 303 13.15 -0.90 -16.76
N ASN A 304 14.18 -1.37 -17.45
CA ASN A 304 14.13 -2.53 -18.35
C ASN A 304 13.00 -2.43 -19.40
N ILE A 305 12.79 -1.24 -19.96
CA ILE A 305 11.74 -0.97 -20.96
C ILE A 305 12.04 -1.79 -22.22
N GLY A 306 11.08 -2.62 -22.64
CA GLY A 306 11.25 -3.55 -23.77
C GLY A 306 11.79 -4.92 -23.40
N GLY A 307 12.15 -5.16 -22.13
CA GLY A 307 12.61 -6.46 -21.64
C GLY A 307 11.60 -7.58 -21.90
N ASP A 308 10.30 -7.31 -21.71
CA ASP A 308 9.24 -8.31 -21.95
C ASP A 308 9.07 -8.63 -23.44
N ALA A 309 9.18 -7.64 -24.34
CA ALA A 309 9.14 -7.86 -25.78
C ALA A 309 10.34 -8.68 -26.28
N SER A 310 11.54 -8.41 -25.74
CA SER A 310 12.74 -9.20 -26.03
C SER A 310 12.60 -10.66 -25.57
N ARG A 311 12.05 -10.88 -24.37
CA ARG A 311 11.75 -12.23 -23.86
C ARG A 311 10.72 -12.95 -24.72
N MET A 312 9.65 -12.26 -25.12
CA MET A 312 8.63 -12.81 -26.02
C MET A 312 9.25 -13.28 -27.35
N VAL A 313 10.13 -12.48 -27.97
CA VAL A 313 10.83 -12.88 -29.20
C VAL A 313 11.71 -14.13 -28.97
N ALA A 314 12.40 -14.20 -27.84
CA ALA A 314 13.20 -15.36 -27.48
C ALA A 314 12.35 -16.62 -27.28
N ASP A 315 11.19 -16.49 -26.63
CA ASP A 315 10.27 -17.60 -26.38
C ASP A 315 9.63 -18.11 -27.68
N VAL A 316 9.24 -17.20 -28.59
CA VAL A 316 8.74 -17.57 -29.92
C VAL A 316 9.82 -18.29 -30.73
N ARG A 317 11.06 -17.77 -30.75
CA ARG A 317 12.18 -18.43 -31.44
C ARG A 317 12.49 -19.81 -30.86
N HIS A 318 12.41 -19.97 -29.55
CA HIS A 318 12.61 -21.27 -28.91
C HIS A 318 11.52 -22.27 -29.31
N PHE A 319 10.26 -21.83 -29.30
CA PHE A 319 9.14 -22.65 -29.70
C PHE A 319 9.23 -23.07 -31.17
N THR A 320 9.56 -22.15 -32.09
CA THR A 320 9.68 -22.48 -33.52
C THR A 320 10.84 -23.43 -33.81
N GLN A 321 11.95 -23.36 -33.06
CA GLN A 321 13.10 -24.24 -33.25
C GLN A 321 12.91 -25.63 -32.65
N THR A 322 12.28 -25.72 -31.48
CA THR A 322 12.24 -26.97 -30.70
C THR A 322 10.87 -27.66 -30.69
N GLY A 323 9.82 -26.96 -31.14
CA GLY A 323 8.42 -27.38 -30.99
C GLY A 323 7.94 -27.40 -29.53
N LYS A 324 8.76 -26.93 -28.58
CA LYS A 324 8.48 -27.01 -27.14
C LYS A 324 8.37 -25.62 -26.53
N LEU A 325 7.39 -25.45 -25.66
CA LEU A 325 7.30 -24.26 -24.82
C LEU A 325 8.47 -24.27 -23.83
N ARG A 326 9.10 -23.12 -23.65
CA ARG A 326 10.14 -22.95 -22.65
C ARG A 326 9.50 -23.19 -21.28
N ARG A 327 10.00 -24.20 -20.55
CA ARG A 327 9.51 -24.49 -19.19
C ARG A 327 9.68 -23.21 -18.36
N THR A 328 8.57 -22.70 -17.83
CA THR A 328 8.62 -21.70 -16.76
C THR A 328 9.36 -22.37 -15.60
N THR A 329 10.52 -21.85 -15.23
CA THR A 329 11.25 -22.34 -14.06
C THR A 329 10.50 -21.88 -12.81
N TRP A 330 9.36 -22.50 -12.54
CA TRP A 330 8.90 -22.62 -11.17
C TRP A 330 9.92 -23.51 -10.44
N PRO A 331 10.35 -23.17 -9.22
CA PRO A 331 11.06 -24.14 -8.40
C PRO A 331 10.11 -25.32 -8.21
N GLN A 332 10.50 -26.50 -8.69
CA GLN A 332 9.85 -27.72 -8.25
C GLN A 332 9.98 -27.76 -6.72
N ASP A 333 8.85 -27.83 -6.03
CA ASP A 333 8.81 -28.07 -4.60
C ASP A 333 9.57 -29.37 -4.30
N GLY A 334 10.81 -29.26 -3.82
CA GLY A 334 11.61 -30.43 -3.45
C GLY A 334 13.13 -30.27 -3.47
N VAL A 335 13.70 -29.30 -4.22
CA VAL A 335 15.17 -29.15 -4.26
C VAL A 335 15.64 -28.06 -3.30
N ASN A 336 16.40 -28.48 -2.28
CA ASN A 336 16.99 -27.64 -1.24
C ASN A 336 18.06 -26.68 -1.81
N ILE A 337 17.62 -25.60 -2.48
CA ILE A 337 18.52 -24.56 -2.97
C ILE A 337 18.74 -23.53 -1.84
N LYS A 338 20.01 -23.22 -1.55
CA LYS A 338 20.42 -22.27 -0.52
C LYS A 338 19.73 -20.91 -0.72
N LYS A 339 19.11 -20.38 0.35
CA LYS A 339 18.33 -19.12 0.36
C LYS A 339 19.05 -17.88 -0.20
N SER A 340 20.38 -17.89 -0.28
CA SER A 340 21.18 -16.82 -0.88
C SER A 340 21.11 -16.78 -2.42
N ALA A 341 20.91 -17.91 -3.09
CA ALA A 341 20.73 -17.98 -4.54
C ALA A 341 19.33 -17.51 -4.96
N ILE A 342 18.32 -17.82 -4.15
CA ILE A 342 16.91 -17.45 -4.37
C ILE A 342 16.70 -15.92 -4.41
N LYS A 343 17.54 -15.15 -3.71
CA LYS A 343 17.40 -13.69 -3.67
C LYS A 343 17.91 -13.00 -4.95
N LYS A 344 18.81 -13.64 -5.71
CA LYS A 344 19.28 -13.17 -7.02
C LYS A 344 18.48 -13.74 -8.20
N SER A 345 17.76 -14.85 -8.00
CA SER A 345 16.91 -15.48 -9.04
C SER A 345 15.45 -15.00 -9.02
N LYS A 346 15.15 -13.86 -8.39
CA LYS A 346 13.79 -13.29 -8.34
C LYS A 346 13.38 -12.56 -9.62
N ASP A 347 14.15 -12.69 -10.69
CA ASP A 347 13.64 -12.47 -12.04
C ASP A 347 12.77 -13.68 -12.39
N TYR A 348 11.53 -13.67 -11.89
CA TYR A 348 10.51 -14.61 -12.33
C TYR A 348 10.35 -14.43 -13.84
N THR A 349 10.86 -15.37 -14.63
CA THR A 349 10.59 -15.43 -16.06
C THR A 349 9.15 -15.91 -16.21
N ASN A 350 8.20 -14.99 -16.13
CA ASN A 350 6.88 -15.23 -16.69
C ASN A 350 7.11 -15.55 -18.17
N ASN A 351 6.87 -16.79 -18.59
CA ASN A 351 6.75 -17.10 -20.01
C ASN A 351 5.63 -16.19 -20.53
N THR A 352 5.98 -15.25 -21.41
CA THR A 352 5.04 -14.24 -21.90
C THR A 352 3.87 -14.84 -22.66
N MET A 353 3.99 -16.12 -23.05
CA MET A 353 2.93 -16.83 -23.74
C MET A 353 1.80 -17.28 -22.80
N GLY A 354 2.01 -17.45 -21.48
CA GLY A 354 0.93 -17.65 -20.49
C GLY A 354 -0.06 -18.83 -20.68
N TYR A 355 -0.06 -19.51 -21.82
CA TYR A 355 -1.00 -20.57 -22.15
C TYR A 355 -0.48 -21.90 -21.61
N VAL A 356 -1.28 -22.54 -20.75
CA VAL A 356 -1.17 -23.97 -20.47
C VAL A 356 -1.69 -24.66 -21.73
N ALA A 357 -0.81 -25.30 -22.49
CA ALA A 357 -1.27 -26.17 -23.57
C ALA A 357 -2.11 -27.28 -22.92
N PRO A 358 -3.36 -27.52 -23.37
CA PRO A 358 -4.08 -28.70 -22.93
C PRO A 358 -3.23 -29.92 -23.28
N ASP A 359 -3.05 -30.84 -22.32
CA ASP A 359 -2.32 -32.07 -22.53
C ASP A 359 -2.86 -32.73 -23.81
N VAL A 360 -1.99 -32.82 -24.81
CA VAL A 360 -2.28 -33.56 -26.03
C VAL A 360 -2.45 -35.01 -25.59
N LEU A 361 -3.70 -35.46 -25.54
CA LEU A 361 -4.07 -36.85 -25.32
C LEU A 361 -3.19 -37.73 -26.21
N GLU A 362 -2.57 -38.71 -25.57
CA GLU A 362 -1.77 -39.76 -26.18
C GLU A 362 -2.51 -40.34 -27.39
N THR A 363 -2.05 -40.00 -28.60
CA THR A 363 -2.37 -40.75 -29.81
C THR A 363 -1.07 -41.17 -30.46
N GLY A 364 -0.88 -42.49 -30.57
CA GLY A 364 0.11 -43.09 -31.46
C GLY A 364 1.25 -43.81 -30.78
N ARG A 365 0.92 -44.89 -30.05
CA ARG A 365 1.85 -46.00 -29.81
C ARG A 365 2.19 -46.60 -31.18
N VAL A 366 3.38 -46.30 -31.71
CA VAL A 366 3.92 -46.95 -32.90
C VAL A 366 4.30 -48.37 -32.50
N GLU A 367 3.50 -49.34 -32.92
CA GLU A 367 3.85 -50.75 -32.84
C GLU A 367 4.94 -51.04 -33.88
N ASN A 368 6.13 -51.41 -33.38
CA ASN A 368 7.18 -52.01 -34.18
C ASN A 368 6.76 -53.44 -34.57
N GLY A 369 6.12 -53.59 -35.73
CA GLY A 369 5.94 -54.86 -36.40
C GLY A 369 7.16 -55.20 -37.25
N GLY A 370 8.00 -56.10 -36.75
CA GLY A 370 9.04 -56.75 -37.55
C GLY A 370 8.41 -57.73 -38.54
N GLY A 371 8.73 -57.56 -39.81
CA GLY A 371 8.38 -58.50 -40.89
C GLY A 371 9.60 -58.67 -41.79
N SER A 372 10.28 -59.80 -41.63
CA SER A 372 11.31 -60.34 -42.51
C SER A 372 10.70 -60.93 -43.78
N ASP A 373 11.32 -60.63 -44.92
CA ASP A 373 11.53 -61.42 -46.15
C ASP A 373 10.48 -62.42 -46.62
N VAL A 374 10.06 -62.31 -47.90
CA VAL A 374 10.13 -63.37 -48.94
C VAL A 374 9.93 -62.75 -50.33
N GLU A 375 10.79 -63.21 -51.26
CA GLU A 375 10.92 -62.91 -52.69
C GLU A 375 9.76 -63.34 -53.62
N MET A 376 9.93 -62.98 -54.91
CA MET A 376 9.30 -63.51 -56.15
C MET A 376 7.93 -62.88 -56.47
N LEU A 377 7.76 -62.09 -57.55
CA LEU A 377 8.13 -62.24 -58.96
C LEU A 377 8.03 -60.90 -59.70
#